data_AF-A0A955DTI6-F1
#
_entry.id   AF-A0A955DTI6-F1
#
_cell.length_a   1.000
_cell.length_b   1.000
_cell.length_c   1.000
_cell.angle_alpha   90.00
_cell.angle_beta   90.00
_cell.angle_gamma   90.00
#
_symmetry.space_group_name_H-M   'P 1'
#
loop_
_entity.id
_entity.type
_entity.pdbx_description
1 polymer ?
#
loop_
_entity_poly.entity_id
_entity_poly.type
_entity_poly.pdbx_seq_one_letter_code
_entity_poly.pdbx_strand_id
1 'polypeptide(L)'
;IIAEAFVRPGFGLAGWILLLTAGLTAYYTFRVFFRVFVGPKAFEPGDELHDDHGHDDAHDHGHDHDHAHDDGHGHGAHDFHPHPPGLRINLVLGILAIASLGALAVNFMGEHHGWVGDMIHESSAHYETPFHHLEEGAEAHGHHREAGSFLGVDPHNGIMYWVSGAIGIVGIAVAFVLHYAGRTRPDETKADAIASMMGPIPTWAEHKWYVDEFYDFLVRRPLKVLSQVFFAIDKLLVDGLVNLAGALPGFLGTAIRPSQSGAIHGYAAGMAGGLVVILLFVILIAGGLA
;
A
#
# COMPACT_ATOMS: atom_id res chain seq x y z
N ILE A 1 15.39 22.60 -11.83
CA ILE A 1 13.94 22.33 -11.96
C ILE A 1 13.09 23.55 -11.58
N ILE A 2 13.14 24.07 -10.33
CA ILE A 2 12.32 25.24 -9.95
C ILE A 2 12.72 26.49 -10.76
N ALA A 3 14.02 26.77 -10.88
CA ALA A 3 14.55 27.86 -11.71
C ALA A 3 14.08 27.75 -13.17
N GLU A 4 14.23 26.55 -13.75
CA GLU A 4 13.79 26.20 -15.11
C GLU A 4 12.31 26.51 -15.37
N ALA A 5 11.43 26.28 -14.39
CA ALA A 5 10.00 26.55 -14.53
C ALA A 5 9.67 28.05 -14.64
N PHE A 6 10.54 28.95 -14.13
CA PHE A 6 10.35 30.39 -14.24
C PHE A 6 10.96 31.01 -15.50
N VAL A 7 11.97 30.35 -16.08
CA VAL A 7 12.57 30.77 -17.36
C VAL A 7 11.67 30.46 -18.54
N ARG A 8 10.87 29.38 -18.45
CA ARG A 8 9.98 28.96 -19.54
C ARG A 8 8.69 29.77 -19.60
N PRO A 9 8.35 30.37 -20.76
CA PRO A 9 7.08 31.08 -20.92
C PRO A 9 5.90 30.12 -20.74
N GLY A 10 4.91 30.53 -19.93
CA GLY A 10 3.72 29.74 -19.61
C GLY A 10 3.89 28.76 -18.43
N PHE A 11 5.11 28.53 -17.92
CA PHE A 11 5.36 27.61 -16.80
C PHE A 11 5.55 28.30 -15.44
N GLY A 12 5.48 29.63 -15.39
CA GLY A 12 5.67 30.39 -14.14
C GLY A 12 4.72 29.96 -13.00
N LEU A 13 3.48 29.54 -13.32
CA LEU A 13 2.56 28.97 -12.34
C LEU A 13 3.09 27.67 -11.73
N ALA A 14 3.66 26.79 -12.55
CA ALA A 14 4.28 25.55 -12.08
C ALA A 14 5.51 25.85 -11.20
N GLY A 15 6.29 26.88 -11.54
CA GLY A 15 7.39 27.37 -10.70
C GLY A 15 6.92 27.76 -9.29
N TRP A 16 5.83 28.53 -9.19
CA TRP A 16 5.25 28.91 -7.89
C TRP A 16 4.70 27.70 -7.11
N ILE A 17 4.03 26.77 -7.79
CA ILE A 17 3.53 25.54 -7.18
C ILE A 17 4.69 24.71 -6.62
N LEU A 18 5.76 24.52 -7.40
CA LEU A 18 6.95 23.79 -6.96
C LEU A 18 7.64 24.47 -5.77
N LEU A 19 7.70 25.80 -5.77
CA LEU A 19 8.28 26.57 -4.68
C LEU A 19 7.48 26.41 -3.38
N LEU A 20 6.16 26.50 -3.46
CA LEU A 20 5.25 26.22 -2.34
C LEU A 20 5.37 24.76 -1.87
N THR A 21 5.51 23.83 -2.82
CA THR A 21 5.66 22.39 -2.53
C THR A 21 6.94 22.09 -1.78
N ALA A 22 8.04 22.78 -2.08
CA ALA A 22 9.30 22.67 -1.32
C ALA A 22 9.09 23.07 0.16
N GLY A 23 8.38 24.17 0.41
CA GLY A 23 8.03 24.62 1.76
C GLY A 23 7.09 23.64 2.48
N LEU A 24 6.06 23.13 1.79
CA LEU A 24 5.15 22.12 2.34
C LEU A 24 5.85 20.81 2.67
N THR A 25 6.80 20.38 1.82
CA THR A 25 7.61 19.18 2.07
C THR A 25 8.43 19.33 3.34
N ALA A 26 9.10 20.47 3.50
CA ALA A 26 9.85 20.77 4.72
C ALA A 26 8.92 20.80 5.95
N TYR A 27 7.77 21.47 5.85
CA TYR A 27 6.76 21.49 6.92
C TYR A 27 6.26 20.10 7.30
N TYR A 28 5.91 19.26 6.33
CA TYR A 28 5.38 17.91 6.55
C TYR A 28 6.39 17.02 7.29
N THR A 29 7.63 16.98 6.80
CA THR A 29 8.70 16.16 7.41
C THR A 29 9.00 16.62 8.83
N PHE A 30 9.18 17.94 9.03
CA PHE A 30 9.52 18.47 10.35
C PHE A 30 8.34 18.47 11.32
N ARG A 31 7.09 18.54 10.85
CA ARG A 31 5.89 18.31 11.66
C ARG A 31 5.99 16.94 12.35
N VAL A 32 6.26 15.87 11.59
CA VAL A 32 6.39 14.52 12.14
C VAL A 32 7.59 14.44 13.07
N PHE A 33 8.73 15.00 12.65
CA PHE A 33 9.94 15.02 13.47
C PHE A 33 9.69 15.65 14.85
N PHE A 34 9.07 16.82 14.91
CA PHE A 34 8.76 17.50 16.15
C PHE A 34 7.71 16.78 16.99
N ARG A 35 6.73 16.12 16.36
CA ARG A 35 5.70 15.35 17.08
C ARG A 35 6.26 14.07 17.71
N VAL A 36 7.21 13.41 17.04
CA VAL A 36 7.71 12.08 17.45
C VAL A 36 9.00 12.16 18.27
N PHE A 37 9.99 12.94 17.84
CA PHE A 37 11.33 12.89 18.44
C PHE A 37 11.56 13.92 19.54
N VAL A 38 10.96 15.12 19.42
CA VAL A 38 11.26 16.25 20.32
C VAL A 38 10.09 16.54 21.27
N GLY A 39 8.86 16.23 20.85
CA GLY A 39 7.63 16.52 21.60
C GLY A 39 7.47 15.69 22.88
N PRO A 40 6.44 16.02 23.70
CA PRO A 40 6.10 15.26 24.90
C PRO A 40 5.85 13.78 24.55
N LYS A 41 6.51 12.87 25.28
CA LYS A 41 6.38 11.43 25.06
C LYS A 41 5.08 10.94 25.66
N ALA A 42 4.25 10.29 24.84
CA ALA A 42 3.14 9.45 25.30
C ALA A 42 3.48 8.01 24.91
N PHE A 43 3.48 7.11 25.90
CA PHE A 43 3.60 5.69 25.66
C PHE A 43 2.21 5.10 25.85
N GLU A 44 1.63 4.58 24.78
CA GLU A 44 0.40 3.81 24.82
C GLU A 44 0.81 2.36 24.57
N PRO A 45 0.57 1.42 25.50
CA PRO A 45 0.83 0.02 25.25
C PRO A 45 -0.03 -0.41 24.06
N GLY A 46 0.59 -0.76 22.94
CA GLY A 46 -0.12 -1.48 21.88
C GLY A 46 -0.47 -2.89 22.39
N ASP A 47 -1.48 -3.53 21.79
CA ASP A 47 -1.85 -4.92 22.05
C ASP A 47 -0.73 -5.95 21.74
N GLU A 48 0.46 -5.48 21.34
CA GLU A 48 1.66 -6.28 21.02
C GLU A 48 2.64 -6.39 22.21
N LEU A 49 2.12 -6.41 23.45
CA LEU A 49 2.87 -6.93 24.59
C LEU A 49 3.00 -8.45 24.41
N HIS A 50 4.04 -8.85 23.67
CA HIS A 50 4.50 -10.22 23.64
C HIS A 50 4.84 -10.66 25.07
N ASP A 51 4.27 -11.79 25.46
CA ASP A 51 4.64 -12.55 26.65
C ASP A 51 6.17 -12.59 26.77
N ASP A 52 6.67 -12.06 27.88
CA ASP A 52 8.06 -12.19 28.29
C ASP A 52 8.31 -13.67 28.56
N HIS A 53 8.68 -14.42 27.53
CA HIS A 53 9.28 -15.74 27.68
C HIS A 53 10.64 -15.54 28.37
N GLY A 54 10.60 -15.42 29.69
CA GLY A 54 11.73 -15.62 30.56
C GLY A 54 12.34 -16.98 30.24
N HIS A 55 13.49 -16.94 29.57
CA HIS A 55 14.38 -18.08 29.47
C HIS A 55 14.99 -18.30 30.85
N ASP A 56 14.24 -19.02 31.71
CA ASP A 56 14.81 -19.66 32.89
C ASP A 56 15.63 -20.86 32.42
N ASP A 57 16.93 -20.61 32.24
CA ASP A 57 17.95 -21.66 32.28
C ASP A 57 17.97 -22.26 33.70
N ALA A 58 17.25 -23.35 33.93
CA ALA A 58 17.43 -24.17 35.12
C ALA A 58 17.24 -25.66 34.83
N HIS A 59 18.32 -26.40 35.12
CA HIS A 59 18.48 -27.83 34.97
C HIS A 59 17.54 -28.66 35.86
N ASP A 60 17.00 -29.73 35.27
CA ASP A 60 16.96 -31.12 35.77
C ASP A 60 16.62 -31.42 37.25
N HIS A 61 15.50 -32.16 37.41
CA HIS A 61 15.27 -33.35 38.26
C HIS A 61 14.05 -33.30 39.21
N GLY A 62 13.10 -34.21 38.95
CA GLY A 62 12.64 -35.21 39.92
C GLY A 62 11.66 -34.83 41.04
N HIS A 63 10.48 -35.46 40.97
CA HIS A 63 9.58 -35.95 42.03
C HIS A 63 8.25 -35.23 42.34
N ASP A 64 7.25 -36.11 42.52
CA ASP A 64 5.87 -35.93 42.97
C ASP A 64 5.69 -34.92 44.10
N HIS A 65 4.55 -34.22 44.11
CA HIS A 65 3.55 -34.24 45.19
C HIS A 65 2.38 -33.27 44.90
N ASP A 66 1.17 -33.73 45.21
CA ASP A 66 -0.06 -32.92 45.36
C ASP A 66 0.17 -31.68 46.24
N HIS A 67 -0.45 -30.55 45.91
CA HIS A 67 -1.23 -29.69 46.83
C HIS A 67 -1.88 -28.53 46.06
N ALA A 68 -3.18 -28.35 46.30
CA ALA A 68 -3.92 -27.14 45.97
C ALA A 68 -3.42 -25.96 46.82
N HIS A 69 -3.44 -24.73 46.29
CA HIS A 69 -4.07 -23.56 46.91
C HIS A 69 -4.09 -22.36 45.95
N ASP A 70 -5.23 -21.68 46.03
CA ASP A 70 -5.62 -20.35 45.58
C ASP A 70 -4.53 -19.28 45.79
N ASP A 71 -4.18 -18.53 44.76
CA ASP A 71 -3.59 -17.19 44.88
C ASP A 71 -3.93 -16.35 43.64
N GLY A 72 -4.63 -15.25 43.88
CA GLY A 72 -5.12 -14.33 42.86
C GLY A 72 -4.00 -13.69 42.06
N HIS A 73 -3.99 -13.95 40.75
CA HIS A 73 -3.17 -13.23 39.79
C HIS A 73 -3.73 -11.82 39.58
N GLY A 74 -3.35 -10.90 40.46
CA GLY A 74 -3.30 -9.48 40.13
C GLY A 74 -2.24 -9.29 39.05
N HIS A 75 -2.67 -9.18 37.80
CA HIS A 75 -1.80 -8.74 36.71
C HIS A 75 -1.36 -7.31 37.00
N GLY A 76 -0.21 -7.18 37.67
CA GLY A 76 0.48 -5.90 37.82
C GLY A 76 0.70 -5.33 36.42
N ALA A 77 0.26 -4.10 36.21
CA ALA A 77 0.57 -3.35 35.01
C ALA A 77 2.11 -3.31 34.88
N HIS A 78 2.65 -4.15 33.98
CA HIS A 78 4.07 -4.14 33.65
C HIS A 78 4.36 -2.77 33.04
N ASP A 79 5.10 -1.96 33.79
CA ASP A 79 5.45 -0.59 33.44
C ASP A 79 6.35 -0.62 32.19
N PHE A 80 5.76 -0.34 31.03
CA PHE A 80 6.42 -0.42 29.72
C PHE A 80 7.54 0.63 29.64
N HIS A 81 8.79 0.16 29.72
CA HIS A 81 9.98 1.00 29.61
C HIS A 81 10.67 0.76 28.26
N PRO A 82 10.45 1.60 27.24
CA PRO A 82 11.15 1.47 25.97
C PRO A 82 12.64 1.77 26.15
N HIS A 83 13.49 0.81 25.79
CA HIS A 83 14.94 0.94 25.90
C HIS A 83 15.50 1.87 24.81
N PRO A 84 16.48 2.75 25.14
CA PRO A 84 17.11 3.62 24.17
C PRO A 84 17.97 2.83 23.15
N PRO A 85 18.18 3.36 21.93
CA PRO A 85 19.00 2.70 20.93
C PRO A 85 20.44 2.51 21.43
N GLY A 86 20.96 1.29 21.27
CA GLY A 86 22.32 0.94 21.72
C GLY A 86 23.42 1.71 20.97
N LEU A 87 24.62 1.72 21.55
CA LEU A 87 25.80 2.46 21.05
C LEU A 87 26.11 2.24 19.56
N ARG A 88 25.85 1.03 19.03
CA ARG A 88 26.09 0.69 17.61
C ARG A 88 25.25 1.54 16.66
N ILE A 89 23.98 1.77 17.00
CA ILE A 89 23.06 2.55 16.17
C ILE A 89 23.47 4.03 16.22
N ASN A 90 23.74 4.55 17.42
CA ASN A 90 24.17 5.94 17.58
C ASN A 90 25.50 6.24 16.87
N LEU A 91 26.42 5.28 16.84
CA LEU A 91 27.67 5.41 16.07
C LEU A 91 27.40 5.56 14.57
N VAL A 92 26.57 4.68 14.00
CA VAL A 92 26.21 4.73 12.57
C VAL A 92 25.53 6.05 12.24
N LEU A 93 24.56 6.48 13.05
CA LEU A 93 23.86 7.75 12.87
C LEU A 93 24.82 8.95 12.97
N GLY A 94 25.78 8.91 13.91
CA GLY A 94 26.80 9.95 14.06
C GLY A 94 27.73 10.04 12.85
N ILE A 95 28.21 8.91 12.33
CA ILE A 95 29.04 8.87 11.12
C ILE A 95 28.26 9.42 9.92
N LEU A 96 27.02 8.98 9.73
CA LEU A 96 26.17 9.46 8.62
C LEU A 96 25.88 10.96 8.74
N ALA A 97 25.64 11.48 9.94
CA ALA A 97 25.42 12.91 10.16
C ALA A 97 26.66 13.74 9.79
N ILE A 98 27.85 13.32 10.24
CA ILE A 98 29.11 13.99 9.91
C ILE A 98 29.39 13.90 8.40
N ALA A 99 29.20 12.73 7.79
CA ALA A 99 29.38 12.54 6.36
C ALA A 99 28.42 13.42 5.55
N SER A 100 27.17 13.55 6.00
CA SER A 100 26.16 14.42 5.34
C SER A 100 26.55 15.90 5.42
N LEU A 101 27.07 16.36 6.57
CA LEU A 101 27.59 17.73 6.71
C LEU A 101 28.86 17.95 5.86
N GLY A 102 29.73 16.95 5.79
CA GLY A 102 30.93 16.99 4.94
C GLY A 102 30.58 17.06 3.45
N ALA A 103 29.58 16.29 3.00
CA ALA A 103 29.10 16.33 1.63
C ALA A 103 28.56 17.72 1.23
N LEU A 104 27.92 18.43 2.16
CA LEU A 104 27.48 19.80 1.92
C LEU A 104 28.66 20.74 1.63
N ALA A 105 29.77 20.63 2.37
CA ALA A 105 30.95 21.45 2.14
C ALA A 105 31.61 21.13 0.77
N VAL A 106 31.71 19.85 0.43
CA VAL A 106 32.25 19.40 -0.87
C VAL A 106 31.37 19.85 -2.04
N ASN A 107 30.06 19.96 -1.84
CA ASN A 107 29.12 20.47 -2.86
C ASN A 107 29.35 21.95 -3.24
N PHE A 108 30.10 22.73 -2.44
CA PHE A 108 30.44 24.12 -2.77
C PHE A 108 31.91 24.31 -3.19
N MET A 109 32.70 23.23 -3.29
CA MET A 109 34.10 23.29 -3.73
C MET A 109 34.20 23.03 -5.25
N GLY A 110 34.49 24.05 -6.06
CA GLY A 110 34.69 23.93 -7.51
C GLY A 110 34.30 25.21 -8.27
N GLU A 111 34.74 25.37 -9.52
CA GLU A 111 34.59 26.62 -10.28
C GLU A 111 33.21 26.77 -10.98
N HIS A 112 32.42 25.70 -11.12
CA HIS A 112 31.17 25.76 -11.90
C HIS A 112 29.92 25.22 -11.20
N HIS A 113 29.97 24.11 -10.44
CA HIS A 113 28.79 23.57 -9.73
C HIS A 113 29.15 22.88 -8.39
N GLY A 114 30.41 23.00 -7.98
CA GLY A 114 31.02 22.16 -6.96
C GLY A 114 31.30 20.73 -7.43
N TRP A 115 32.20 20.04 -6.75
CA TRP A 115 32.65 18.69 -7.11
C TRP A 115 31.51 17.66 -7.28
N VAL A 116 30.47 17.76 -6.45
CA VAL A 116 29.28 16.89 -6.55
C VAL A 116 28.49 17.19 -7.82
N GLY A 117 28.36 18.46 -8.20
CA GLY A 117 27.66 18.85 -9.40
C GLY A 117 28.41 18.43 -10.68
N ASP A 118 29.74 18.47 -10.66
CA ASP A 118 30.59 17.96 -11.76
C ASP A 118 30.43 16.43 -11.89
N MET A 119 30.46 15.69 -10.77
CA MET A 119 30.23 14.24 -10.76
C MET A 119 28.85 13.84 -11.31
N ILE A 120 27.81 14.64 -11.05
CA ILE A 120 26.45 14.39 -11.57
C ILE A 120 26.36 14.72 -13.06
N HIS A 121 27.04 15.77 -13.53
CA HIS A 121 27.10 16.10 -14.96
C HIS A 121 27.83 15.02 -15.76
N GLU A 122 28.89 14.45 -15.21
CA GLU A 122 29.66 13.36 -15.85
C GLU A 122 29.04 11.97 -15.62
N SER A 123 27.92 11.87 -14.90
CA SER A 123 27.25 10.61 -14.61
C SER A 123 26.40 10.13 -15.78
N SER A 124 26.31 8.80 -15.96
CA SER A 124 25.34 8.19 -16.88
C SER A 124 23.88 8.42 -16.49
N ALA A 125 23.63 8.92 -15.27
CA ALA A 125 22.32 9.37 -14.79
C ALA A 125 22.02 10.83 -15.15
N HIS A 126 22.93 11.53 -15.85
CA HIS A 126 22.66 12.87 -16.35
C HIS A 126 21.47 12.84 -17.31
N TYR A 127 20.35 13.39 -16.86
CA TYR A 127 19.13 13.48 -17.65
C TYR A 127 19.14 14.81 -18.40
N GLU A 128 19.62 14.77 -19.64
CA GLU A 128 19.32 15.84 -20.59
C GLU A 128 17.82 15.81 -20.86
N THR A 129 17.15 16.94 -20.67
CA THR A 129 15.72 17.01 -20.94
C THR A 129 15.47 16.66 -22.42
N PRO A 130 14.45 15.85 -22.77
CA PRO A 130 14.15 15.45 -24.15
C PRO A 130 13.85 16.60 -25.13
N PHE A 131 13.94 17.84 -24.66
CA PHE A 131 13.61 19.05 -25.38
C PHE A 131 14.86 19.86 -25.77
N HIS A 132 16.08 19.41 -25.46
CA HIS A 132 17.32 20.10 -25.81
C HIS A 132 17.48 20.31 -27.34
N HIS A 133 16.95 19.38 -28.15
CA HIS A 133 16.97 19.47 -29.62
C HIS A 133 15.96 20.45 -30.22
N LEU A 134 15.00 20.95 -29.43
CA LEU A 134 14.10 22.04 -29.87
C LEU A 134 14.77 23.41 -29.73
N GLU A 135 15.84 23.51 -28.94
CA GLU A 135 16.62 24.73 -28.75
C GLU A 135 17.70 24.94 -29.82
N GLU A 136 18.34 23.88 -30.34
CA GLU A 136 19.31 24.03 -31.45
C GLU A 136 18.67 24.63 -32.72
N GLY A 137 17.39 24.33 -32.99
CA GLY A 137 16.63 24.98 -34.07
C GLY A 137 16.21 26.42 -33.77
N ALA A 138 16.27 26.83 -32.51
CA ALA A 138 15.88 28.16 -32.04
C ALA A 138 17.08 29.11 -31.88
N GLU A 139 18.29 28.60 -31.65
CA GLU A 139 19.53 29.39 -31.61
C GLU A 139 20.01 29.85 -33.00
N ALA A 140 19.65 29.12 -34.07
CA ALA A 140 19.95 29.52 -35.45
C ALA A 140 19.18 30.78 -35.93
N HIS A 141 18.14 31.20 -35.20
CA HIS A 141 17.38 32.41 -35.47
C HIS A 141 17.53 33.37 -34.30
N GLY A 142 18.40 34.38 -34.46
CA GLY A 142 18.72 35.44 -33.50
C GLY A 142 17.55 36.32 -33.06
N HIS A 143 16.57 35.73 -32.39
CA HIS A 143 15.57 36.40 -31.60
C HIS A 143 16.00 36.32 -30.15
N HIS A 144 16.39 37.47 -29.59
CA HIS A 144 16.42 37.69 -28.15
C HIS A 144 15.05 37.33 -27.57
N ARG A 145 14.84 36.08 -27.18
CA ARG A 145 13.71 35.70 -26.35
C ARG A 145 14.01 36.24 -24.97
N GLU A 146 13.10 37.05 -24.42
CA GLU A 146 13.11 37.41 -23.01
C GLU A 146 13.21 36.11 -22.20
N ALA A 147 14.41 35.79 -21.70
CA ALA A 147 14.58 34.69 -20.78
C ALA A 147 13.66 34.98 -19.59
N GLY A 148 12.73 34.07 -19.29
CA GLY A 148 11.79 34.28 -18.20
C GLY A 148 12.55 34.65 -16.92
N SER A 149 12.16 35.75 -16.30
CA SER A 149 12.81 36.23 -15.08
C SER A 149 11.98 35.82 -13.86
N PHE A 150 12.64 35.41 -12.78
CA PHE A 150 12.00 35.33 -11.48
C PHE A 150 12.13 36.70 -10.81
N LEU A 151 11.03 37.46 -10.74
CA LEU A 151 11.03 38.82 -10.16
C LEU A 151 12.06 39.78 -10.81
N GLY A 152 12.29 39.67 -12.12
CA GLY A 152 13.21 40.55 -12.85
C GLY A 152 14.68 40.14 -12.80
N VAL A 153 14.99 39.01 -12.14
CA VAL A 153 16.35 38.45 -12.05
C VAL A 153 16.39 37.04 -12.63
N ASP A 154 17.55 36.68 -13.20
CA ASP A 154 17.79 35.35 -13.75
C ASP A 154 17.74 34.29 -12.63
N PRO A 155 16.80 33.32 -12.70
CA PRO A 155 16.66 32.28 -11.68
C PRO A 155 17.90 31.37 -11.54
N HIS A 156 18.72 31.23 -12.58
CA HIS A 156 19.87 30.32 -12.62
C HIS A 156 21.14 30.93 -12.04
N ASN A 157 21.19 32.25 -11.79
CA ASN A 157 22.31 32.95 -11.15
C ASN A 157 22.41 32.69 -9.62
N GLY A 158 22.05 31.49 -9.20
CA GLY A 158 22.12 31.02 -7.82
C GLY A 158 21.02 31.54 -6.89
N ILE A 159 20.23 32.53 -7.31
CA ILE A 159 19.16 33.11 -6.49
C ILE A 159 18.10 32.07 -6.11
N MET A 160 17.78 31.14 -7.02
CA MET A 160 16.78 30.11 -6.75
C MET A 160 17.21 29.17 -5.62
N TYR A 161 18.50 28.85 -5.48
CA TYR A 161 18.98 28.03 -4.35
C TYR A 161 18.67 28.68 -3.01
N TRP A 162 18.92 29.98 -2.90
CA TRP A 162 18.65 30.76 -1.69
C TRP A 162 17.15 30.90 -1.43
N VAL A 163 16.36 31.21 -2.46
CA VAL A 163 14.91 31.37 -2.33
C VAL A 163 14.24 30.05 -1.92
N SER A 164 14.58 28.93 -2.58
CA SER A 164 14.04 27.62 -2.19
C SER A 164 14.51 27.18 -0.80
N GLY A 165 15.77 27.46 -0.45
CA GLY A 165 16.32 27.17 0.87
C GLY A 165 15.61 27.98 1.96
N ALA A 166 15.40 29.28 1.75
CA ALA A 166 14.67 30.15 2.65
C ALA A 166 13.23 29.67 2.86
N ILE A 167 12.53 29.27 1.78
CA ILE A 167 11.16 28.75 1.87
C ILE A 167 11.11 27.42 2.61
N GLY A 168 12.11 26.55 2.42
CA GLY A 168 12.29 25.36 3.24
C GLY A 168 12.43 25.70 4.73
N ILE A 169 13.30 26.66 5.08
CA ILE A 169 13.49 27.13 6.46
C ILE A 169 12.19 27.71 7.03
N VAL A 170 11.45 28.50 6.26
CA VAL A 170 10.13 29.02 6.67
C VAL A 170 9.17 27.87 6.95
N GLY A 171 9.12 26.84 6.10
CA GLY A 171 8.32 25.64 6.34
C GLY A 171 8.67 24.93 7.66
N ILE A 172 9.97 24.81 7.96
CA ILE A 172 10.47 24.25 9.23
C ILE A 172 10.06 25.14 10.41
N ALA A 173 10.22 26.45 10.29
CA ALA A 173 9.88 27.40 11.35
C ALA A 173 8.37 27.37 11.65
N VAL A 174 7.53 27.32 10.62
CA VAL A 174 6.07 27.16 10.78
C VAL A 174 5.75 25.83 11.46
N ALA A 175 6.40 24.73 11.07
CA ALA A 175 6.21 23.43 11.72
C ALA A 175 6.62 23.47 13.20
N PHE A 176 7.75 24.10 13.52
CA PHE A 176 8.22 24.29 14.88
C PHE A 176 7.21 25.07 15.73
N VAL A 177 6.72 26.20 15.22
CA VAL A 177 5.75 27.04 15.95
C VAL A 177 4.43 26.31 16.18
N LEU A 178 3.93 25.58 15.19
CA LEU A 178 2.61 24.95 15.26
C LEU A 178 2.59 23.61 16.03
N HIS A 179 3.67 22.83 15.95
CA HIS A 179 3.71 21.45 16.46
C HIS A 179 4.59 21.24 17.68
N TYR A 180 5.43 22.22 18.04
CA TYR A 180 6.38 22.09 19.16
C TYR A 180 6.39 23.29 20.12
N ALA A 181 6.42 24.51 19.61
CA ALA A 181 6.64 25.70 20.43
C ALA A 181 5.50 25.90 21.46
N GLY A 182 5.82 25.75 22.75
CA GLY A 182 4.87 25.88 23.85
C GLY A 182 3.94 24.66 24.01
N ARG A 183 4.28 23.51 23.43
CA ARG A 183 3.52 22.27 23.58
C ARG A 183 3.86 21.59 24.90
N THR A 184 2.85 21.39 25.75
CA THR A 184 2.98 20.74 27.06
C THR A 184 2.38 19.34 27.08
N ARG A 185 1.37 19.06 26.24
CA ARG A 185 0.71 17.76 26.17
C ARG A 185 0.93 17.07 24.80
N PRO A 186 0.98 15.72 24.76
CA PRO A 186 1.10 14.96 23.53
C PRO A 186 -0.12 15.04 22.60
N ASP A 187 -1.31 15.26 23.14
CA ASP A 187 -2.60 15.24 22.43
C ASP A 187 -3.00 16.57 21.80
N GLU A 188 -2.42 17.68 22.25
CA GLU A 188 -2.81 19.02 21.84
C GLU A 188 -1.67 19.77 21.13
N THR A 189 -1.95 20.32 19.94
CA THR A 189 -1.05 21.19 19.19
C THR A 189 -1.74 22.49 18.80
N LYS A 190 -0.96 23.56 18.57
CA LYS A 190 -1.49 24.84 18.09
C LYS A 190 -2.12 24.71 16.70
N ALA A 191 -1.67 23.71 15.92
CA ALA A 191 -2.27 23.37 14.64
C ALA A 191 -3.73 22.93 14.77
N ASP A 192 -4.13 22.32 15.89
CA ASP A 192 -5.49 21.80 16.08
C ASP A 192 -6.50 22.93 16.27
N ALA A 193 -6.08 24.03 16.92
CA ALA A 193 -6.86 25.26 16.99
C ALA A 193 -7.12 25.84 15.59
N ILE A 194 -6.11 25.87 14.71
CA ILE A 194 -6.27 26.33 13.33
C ILE A 194 -7.17 25.37 12.54
N ALA A 195 -6.97 24.06 12.69
CA ALA A 195 -7.79 23.04 12.04
C ALA A 195 -9.27 23.19 12.39
N SER A 196 -9.60 23.46 13.67
CA SER A 196 -10.98 23.69 14.11
C SER A 196 -11.64 24.91 13.44
N MET A 197 -10.84 25.90 13.02
CA MET A 197 -11.34 27.09 12.30
C MET A 197 -11.53 26.84 10.80
N MET A 198 -10.91 25.81 10.24
CA MET A 198 -10.96 25.47 8.81
C MET A 198 -12.19 24.65 8.41
N GLY A 199 -13.08 24.36 9.36
CA GLY A 199 -14.34 23.65 9.11
C GLY A 199 -14.11 22.20 8.63
N PRO A 200 -14.73 21.76 7.53
CA PRO A 200 -14.70 20.35 7.12
C PRO A 200 -13.42 19.93 6.37
N ILE A 201 -12.57 20.89 5.97
CA ILE A 201 -11.40 20.63 5.13
C ILE A 201 -10.41 19.66 5.80
N PRO A 202 -10.02 19.85 7.08
CA PRO A 202 -9.14 18.90 7.76
C PRO A 202 -9.74 17.51 7.83
N THR A 203 -11.04 17.40 8.12
CA THR A 203 -11.75 16.12 8.16
C THR A 203 -11.72 15.42 6.81
N TRP A 204 -11.90 16.14 5.70
CA TRP A 204 -11.78 15.55 4.37
C TRP A 204 -10.36 15.07 4.07
N ALA A 205 -9.35 15.86 4.44
CA ALA A 205 -7.95 15.49 4.26
C ALA A 205 -7.56 14.26 5.13
N GLU A 206 -8.10 14.16 6.34
CA GLU A 206 -7.93 13.00 7.23
C GLU A 206 -8.52 11.72 6.61
N HIS A 207 -9.68 11.83 5.94
CA HIS A 207 -10.30 10.74 5.20
C HIS A 207 -9.77 10.61 3.75
N LYS A 208 -8.56 11.13 3.46
CA LYS A 208 -7.92 11.05 2.13
C LYS A 208 -8.84 11.49 0.97
N TRP A 209 -9.64 12.53 1.22
CA TRP A 209 -10.64 13.05 0.28
C TRP A 209 -11.75 12.06 -0.10
N TYR A 210 -12.00 11.04 0.74
CA TYR A 210 -12.97 9.96 0.52
C TYR A 210 -12.77 9.17 -0.78
N VAL A 211 -11.57 9.21 -1.37
CA VAL A 211 -11.28 8.52 -2.64
C VAL A 211 -11.33 7.01 -2.44
N ASP A 212 -10.81 6.53 -1.31
CA ASP A 212 -10.79 5.10 -0.97
C ASP A 212 -12.21 4.57 -0.75
N GLU A 213 -13.06 5.31 -0.05
CA GLU A 213 -14.46 4.98 0.24
C GLU A 213 -15.30 5.01 -1.03
N PHE A 214 -15.06 6.00 -1.88
CA PHE A 214 -15.70 6.08 -3.20
C PHE A 214 -15.30 4.88 -4.06
N TYR A 215 -14.02 4.49 -4.07
CA TYR A 215 -13.55 3.30 -4.78
C TYR A 215 -14.13 2.00 -4.20
N ASP A 216 -14.15 1.86 -2.87
CA ASP A 216 -14.77 0.71 -2.19
C ASP A 216 -16.25 0.58 -2.57
N PHE A 217 -16.97 1.70 -2.55
CA PHE A 217 -18.38 1.76 -2.87
C PHE A 217 -18.68 1.51 -4.36
N LEU A 218 -17.97 2.19 -5.26
CA LEU A 218 -18.26 2.17 -6.70
C LEU A 218 -17.70 0.92 -7.39
N VAL A 219 -16.53 0.46 -6.98
CA VAL A 219 -15.82 -0.64 -7.65
C VAL A 219 -15.83 -1.89 -6.79
N ARG A 220 -15.30 -1.84 -5.56
CA ARG A 220 -15.05 -3.06 -4.78
C ARG A 220 -16.34 -3.80 -4.40
N ARG A 221 -17.33 -3.10 -3.86
CA ARG A 221 -18.58 -3.71 -3.38
C ARG A 221 -19.40 -4.34 -4.51
N PRO A 222 -19.66 -3.69 -5.65
CA PRO A 222 -20.37 -4.32 -6.77
C PRO A 222 -19.65 -5.56 -7.30
N LEU A 223 -18.32 -5.49 -7.43
CA LEU A 223 -17.52 -6.65 -7.85
C LEU A 223 -17.64 -7.81 -6.85
N LYS A 224 -17.65 -7.53 -5.54
CA LYS A 224 -17.83 -8.56 -4.51
C LYS A 224 -19.21 -9.22 -4.58
N VAL A 225 -20.27 -8.43 -4.77
CA VAL A 225 -21.63 -8.95 -4.95
C VAL A 225 -21.71 -9.82 -6.20
N LEU A 226 -21.15 -9.34 -7.32
CA LEU A 226 -21.13 -10.10 -8.58
C LEU A 226 -20.37 -11.43 -8.43
N SER A 227 -19.25 -11.42 -7.71
CA SER A 227 -18.49 -12.63 -7.39
C SER A 227 -19.33 -13.63 -6.58
N GLN A 228 -20.09 -13.17 -5.58
CA GLN A 228 -20.97 -14.03 -4.81
C GLN A 228 -22.12 -14.62 -5.65
N VAL A 229 -22.65 -13.84 -6.60
CA VAL A 229 -23.67 -14.32 -7.53
C VAL A 229 -23.10 -15.43 -8.42
N PHE A 230 -21.92 -15.23 -9.02
CA PHE A 230 -21.29 -16.28 -9.82
C PHE A 230 -20.94 -17.53 -9.02
N PHE A 231 -20.46 -17.36 -7.79
CA PHE A 231 -20.22 -18.48 -6.88
C PHE A 231 -21.50 -19.27 -6.57
N ALA A 232 -22.62 -18.58 -6.33
CA ALA A 232 -23.90 -19.24 -6.11
C ALA A 232 -24.40 -19.98 -7.35
N ILE A 233 -24.21 -19.40 -8.54
CA ILE A 233 -24.55 -20.05 -9.82
C ILE A 233 -23.74 -21.33 -10.01
N ASP A 234 -22.42 -21.27 -9.80
CA ASP A 234 -21.53 -22.42 -9.91
C ASP A 234 -21.96 -23.55 -8.96
N LYS A 235 -22.17 -23.22 -7.68
CA LYS A 235 -22.62 -24.19 -6.67
C LYS A 235 -24.01 -24.77 -6.90
N LEU A 236 -24.93 -24.01 -7.51
CA LEU A 236 -26.30 -24.49 -7.72
C LEU A 236 -26.44 -25.25 -9.04
N LEU A 237 -25.90 -24.68 -10.13
CA LEU A 237 -26.06 -25.22 -11.46
C LEU A 237 -24.97 -26.23 -11.81
N VAL A 238 -23.70 -25.86 -11.64
CA VAL A 238 -22.58 -26.70 -12.10
C VAL A 238 -22.46 -27.92 -11.19
N ASP A 239 -22.34 -27.72 -9.89
CA ASP A 239 -22.30 -28.83 -8.93
C ASP A 239 -23.59 -29.66 -8.97
N GLY A 240 -24.75 -29.01 -9.13
CA GLY A 240 -26.04 -29.70 -9.26
C GLY A 240 -26.09 -30.63 -10.47
N LEU A 241 -25.63 -30.15 -11.64
CA LEU A 241 -25.58 -30.93 -12.86
C LEU A 241 -24.59 -32.11 -12.75
N VAL A 242 -23.43 -31.88 -12.13
CA VAL A 242 -22.42 -32.93 -11.92
C VAL A 242 -22.95 -34.01 -10.98
N ASN A 243 -23.59 -33.62 -9.87
CA ASN A 243 -24.20 -34.55 -8.93
C ASN A 243 -25.33 -35.37 -9.58
N LEU A 244 -26.15 -34.75 -10.43
CA LEU A 244 -27.17 -35.45 -11.20
C LEU A 244 -26.56 -36.46 -12.17
N ALA A 245 -25.52 -36.06 -12.91
CA ALA A 245 -24.81 -36.93 -13.83
C ALA A 245 -24.17 -38.12 -13.10
N GLY A 246 -23.61 -37.90 -11.90
CA GLY A 246 -23.06 -38.96 -11.06
C GLY A 246 -24.12 -39.88 -10.44
N ALA A 247 -25.31 -39.36 -10.13
CA ALA A 247 -26.42 -40.13 -9.56
C ALA A 247 -27.17 -40.98 -10.60
N LEU A 248 -27.18 -40.54 -11.87
CA LEU A 248 -27.94 -41.19 -12.95
C LEU A 248 -27.64 -42.69 -13.10
N PRO A 249 -26.37 -43.14 -13.17
CA PRO A 249 -26.05 -44.56 -13.32
C PRO A 249 -26.52 -45.40 -12.13
N GLY A 250 -26.39 -44.87 -10.90
CA GLY A 250 -26.86 -45.55 -9.69
C GLY A 250 -28.39 -45.68 -9.64
N PHE A 251 -29.09 -44.63 -10.05
CA PHE A 251 -30.55 -44.65 -10.19
C PHE A 251 -31.00 -45.68 -11.23
N LEU A 252 -30.39 -45.70 -12.42
CA LEU A 252 -30.72 -46.69 -13.45
C LEU A 252 -30.40 -48.12 -12.98
N GLY A 253 -29.27 -48.31 -12.30
CA GLY A 253 -28.89 -49.61 -11.74
C GLY A 253 -29.90 -50.12 -10.70
N THR A 254 -30.34 -49.24 -9.79
CA THR A 254 -31.36 -49.60 -8.77
C THR A 254 -32.74 -49.82 -9.37
N ALA A 255 -33.11 -49.09 -10.43
CA ALA A 255 -34.36 -49.28 -11.15
C ALA A 255 -34.40 -50.61 -11.94
N ILE A 256 -33.27 -51.04 -12.53
CA ILE A 256 -33.17 -52.30 -13.28
C ILE A 256 -33.02 -53.51 -12.35
N ARG A 257 -32.40 -53.35 -11.17
CA ARG A 257 -32.11 -54.43 -10.21
C ARG A 257 -33.28 -55.39 -9.92
N PRO A 258 -34.56 -54.98 -9.78
CA PRO A 258 -35.67 -55.88 -9.53
C PRO A 258 -35.92 -56.92 -10.64
N SER A 259 -35.44 -56.67 -11.87
CA SER A 259 -35.54 -57.65 -12.96
C SER A 259 -34.61 -58.86 -12.75
N GLN A 260 -33.66 -58.76 -11.81
CA GLN A 260 -32.73 -59.81 -11.41
C GLN A 260 -33.16 -60.44 -10.07
N SER A 261 -34.40 -60.92 -10.00
CA SER A 261 -35.03 -61.42 -8.77
C SER A 261 -34.60 -62.84 -8.37
N GLY A 262 -33.80 -63.52 -9.17
CA GLY A 262 -33.36 -64.91 -8.91
C GLY A 262 -34.45 -65.97 -9.12
N ALA A 263 -35.67 -65.57 -9.48
CA ALA A 263 -36.77 -66.49 -9.75
C ALA A 263 -36.67 -67.08 -11.16
N ILE A 264 -36.53 -68.41 -11.25
CA ILE A 264 -36.43 -69.14 -12.53
C ILE A 264 -37.60 -68.86 -13.51
N HIS A 265 -38.81 -68.67 -12.98
CA HIS A 265 -40.01 -68.33 -13.76
C HIS A 265 -39.89 -66.95 -14.42
N GLY A 266 -39.25 -65.99 -13.73
CA GLY A 266 -39.01 -64.64 -14.26
C GLY A 266 -38.02 -64.66 -15.43
N TYR A 267 -36.97 -65.46 -15.35
CA TYR A 267 -36.02 -65.64 -16.45
C TYR A 267 -36.66 -66.31 -17.68
N ALA A 268 -37.48 -67.34 -17.47
CA ALA A 268 -38.20 -68.00 -18.55
C ALA A 268 -39.16 -67.04 -19.28
N ALA A 269 -39.93 -66.24 -18.54
CA ALA A 269 -40.81 -65.23 -19.10
C ALA A 269 -40.03 -64.14 -19.87
N GLY A 270 -38.89 -63.69 -19.32
CA GLY A 270 -38.01 -62.72 -19.98
C GLY A 270 -37.43 -63.23 -21.31
N MET A 271 -36.99 -64.49 -21.37
CA MET A 271 -36.48 -65.10 -22.60
C MET A 271 -37.57 -65.25 -23.67
N ALA A 272 -38.76 -65.72 -23.29
CA ALA A 272 -39.89 -65.83 -24.22
C ALA A 272 -40.32 -64.45 -24.76
N GLY A 273 -40.37 -63.43 -23.90
CA GLY A 273 -40.64 -62.05 -24.31
C GLY A 273 -39.58 -61.51 -25.27
N GLY A 274 -38.30 -61.74 -24.98
CA GLY A 274 -37.18 -61.37 -25.87
C GLY A 274 -37.29 -62.01 -27.26
N LEU A 275 -37.66 -63.29 -27.33
CA LEU A 275 -37.87 -63.99 -28.60
C LEU A 275 -39.00 -63.36 -29.43
N VAL A 276 -40.12 -63.01 -28.79
CA VAL A 276 -41.24 -62.33 -29.45
C VAL A 276 -40.83 -60.95 -29.98
N VAL A 277 -40.10 -60.17 -29.19
CA VAL A 277 -39.61 -58.85 -29.62
C VAL A 277 -38.66 -58.95 -30.80
N ILE A 278 -37.72 -59.91 -30.78
CA ILE A 278 -36.80 -60.15 -31.90
C ILE A 278 -37.58 -60.56 -33.15
N LEU A 279 -38.54 -61.48 -33.04
CA LEU A 279 -39.37 -61.89 -34.17
C LEU A 279 -40.18 -60.74 -34.75
N LEU A 280 -40.79 -59.90 -33.90
CA LEU A 280 -41.52 -58.71 -34.33
C LEU A 280 -40.60 -57.70 -35.02
N PHE A 281 -39.40 -57.46 -34.48
CA PHE A 281 -38.41 -56.58 -35.08
C PHE A 281 -37.95 -57.08 -36.46
N VAL A 282 -37.69 -58.39 -36.59
CA VAL A 282 -37.34 -59.02 -37.86
C VAL A 282 -38.47 -58.91 -38.86
N ILE A 283 -39.72 -59.19 -38.47
CA ILE A 283 -40.89 -59.06 -39.35
C ILE A 283 -41.09 -57.60 -39.78
N LEU A 284 -40.90 -56.63 -38.88
CA LEU A 284 -40.98 -55.20 -39.19
C LEU A 284 -39.93 -54.81 -40.25
N ILE A 285 -38.68 -55.26 -40.11
CA ILE A 285 -37.61 -54.97 -41.06
C ILE A 285 -37.82 -55.71 -42.38
N ALA A 286 -38.15 -57.00 -42.34
CA ALA A 286 -38.37 -57.82 -43.52
C ALA A 286 -39.65 -57.42 -44.28
N GLY A 287 -40.67 -56.92 -43.58
CA GLY A 287 -41.91 -56.40 -44.15
C GLY A 287 -41.84 -54.94 -44.59
N GLY A 288 -40.86 -54.17 -44.11
CA GLY A 288 -40.61 -52.77 -44.52
C GLY A 288 -39.61 -52.59 -45.67
N LEU A 289 -39.03 -53.69 -46.16
CA LEU A 289 -38.08 -53.73 -47.29
C LEU A 289 -38.71 -54.32 -48.58
N ALA A 290 -40.04 -54.38 -48.66
CA ALA A 290 -40.79 -54.82 -49.85
C ALA A 290 -41.44 -53.64 -50.58
#